data_AF-A0AA36MFD7-F1
#
_entry.id   AF-A0AA36MFD7-F1
#
_cell.length_a   1.000
_cell.length_b   1.000
_cell.length_c   1.000
_cell.angle_alpha   90.00
_cell.angle_beta   90.00
_cell.angle_gamma   90.00
#
_symmetry.space_group_name_H-M   'P 1'
#
loop_
_entity.id
_entity.type
_entity.pdbx_description
1 polymer ?
#
loop_
_entity_poly.entity_id
_entity_poly.type
_entity_poly.pdbx_seq_one_letter_code
_entity_poly.pdbx_strand_id
1 'polypeptide(L)'
;MLTTSEMAGLICLRCKELGIPEVYQTDNLPDTGEIAAERVVVIPKGESDGTKWRKTPIEVNVLTPNVQTRYLDIPRLIEIERAVRQLFKGVTCGQDDEGRAWRYHLTAVTRINSTQLRGIDILKLWHFDPTAVSADLTPEALATLLKGEKVTEVKNVHQDTWNIEEGEASQDSYKNQLTGSVYRMGAKTMGDITIAFTIGQYDYETKQLLLGGDLIKDGEDNVVGWKRARGIVEIKRGVIALTEDGVYIVAPYCNFSAREQNQDGAIGLGVSATVLEPLSEGVHPEYWFDESAVKLS
;
A
#
# COMPACT_ATOMS: atom_id res chain seq x y z
N MET A 1 4.19 26.57 -36.96
CA MET A 1 3.42 26.38 -35.71
C MET A 1 4.40 25.93 -34.65
N LEU A 2 4.18 26.28 -33.38
CA LEU A 2 5.03 25.78 -32.30
C LEU A 2 4.96 24.26 -32.22
N THR A 3 6.10 23.65 -31.92
CA THR A 3 6.24 22.25 -31.56
C THR A 3 5.70 21.98 -30.16
N THR A 4 5.44 20.71 -29.89
CA THR A 4 5.03 20.23 -28.56
C THR A 4 6.01 20.65 -27.46
N SER A 5 7.32 20.55 -27.70
CA SER A 5 8.36 20.93 -26.74
C SER A 5 8.46 22.45 -26.52
N GLU A 6 8.26 23.27 -27.58
CA GLU A 6 8.23 24.73 -27.45
C GLU A 6 7.02 25.18 -26.61
N MET A 7 5.84 24.58 -26.82
CA MET A 7 4.65 24.85 -26.01
C MET A 7 4.84 24.46 -24.54
N ALA A 8 5.43 23.30 -24.28
CA ALA A 8 5.82 22.91 -22.92
C ALA A 8 6.84 23.89 -22.30
N GLY A 9 7.70 24.49 -23.13
CA GLY A 9 8.73 25.46 -22.69
C GLY A 9 8.10 26.76 -22.18
N LEU A 10 7.08 27.24 -22.87
CA LEU A 10 6.29 28.40 -22.43
C LEU A 10 5.61 28.14 -21.07
N ILE A 11 5.05 26.95 -20.88
CA ILE A 11 4.43 26.57 -19.61
C ILE A 11 5.48 26.46 -18.49
N CYS A 12 6.66 25.89 -18.77
CA CYS A 12 7.76 25.86 -17.79
C CYS A 12 8.18 27.27 -17.33
N LEU A 13 8.34 28.20 -18.28
CA LEU A 13 8.64 29.59 -17.96
C LEU A 13 7.57 30.22 -17.06
N ARG A 14 6.30 29.95 -17.36
CA ARG A 14 5.19 30.43 -16.53
C ARG A 14 5.24 29.82 -15.12
N CYS A 15 5.49 28.53 -14.99
CA CYS A 15 5.56 27.83 -13.70
C CYS A 15 6.68 28.34 -12.78
N LYS A 16 7.75 28.97 -13.31
CA LYS A 16 8.79 29.59 -12.48
C LYS A 16 8.26 30.72 -11.57
N GLU A 17 7.13 31.33 -11.94
CA GLU A 17 6.47 32.36 -11.12
C GLU A 17 5.80 31.80 -9.85
N LEU A 18 5.66 30.48 -9.72
CA LEU A 18 5.18 29.83 -8.49
C LEU A 18 6.20 29.90 -7.34
N GLY A 19 7.46 30.26 -7.62
CA GLY A 19 8.54 30.29 -6.63
C GLY A 19 9.04 28.89 -6.24
N ILE A 20 8.73 27.85 -7.01
CA ILE A 20 9.19 26.48 -6.81
C ILE A 20 10.56 26.32 -7.49
N PRO A 21 11.60 25.82 -6.78
CA PRO A 21 12.98 25.84 -7.27
C PRO A 21 13.22 24.87 -8.43
N GLU A 22 12.51 23.74 -8.44
CA GLU A 22 12.68 22.68 -9.43
C GLU A 22 11.54 22.73 -10.45
N VAL A 23 11.82 23.13 -11.69
CA VAL A 23 10.83 23.16 -12.78
C VAL A 23 11.42 22.47 -14.01
N TYR A 24 10.84 21.33 -14.38
CA TYR A 24 11.34 20.48 -15.46
C TYR A 24 10.26 20.17 -16.50
N GLN A 25 10.69 19.96 -17.74
CA GLN A 25 9.92 19.18 -18.70
C GLN A 25 10.20 17.69 -18.46
N THR A 26 9.24 16.81 -18.81
CA THR A 26 9.38 15.35 -18.68
C THR A 26 10.73 14.81 -19.17
N ASP A 27 11.21 15.27 -20.32
CA ASP A 27 12.45 14.75 -20.93
C ASP A 27 13.74 15.25 -20.25
N ASN A 28 13.62 16.17 -19.29
CA ASN A 28 14.72 16.76 -18.55
C ASN A 28 14.56 16.57 -17.03
N LEU A 29 13.88 15.50 -16.62
CA LEU A 29 13.76 15.13 -15.23
C LEU A 29 15.11 14.64 -14.69
N PRO A 30 15.54 15.09 -13.50
CA PRO A 30 16.73 14.56 -12.86
C PRO A 30 16.50 13.09 -12.46
N ASP A 31 17.50 12.23 -12.70
CA ASP A 31 17.51 10.82 -12.29
C ASP A 31 17.78 10.71 -10.78
N THR A 32 16.82 11.20 -10.01
CA THR A 32 16.85 11.25 -8.55
C THR A 32 15.60 10.54 -8.05
N GLY A 33 15.76 9.63 -7.09
CA GLY A 33 14.67 8.85 -6.49
C GLY A 33 13.62 9.72 -5.79
N GLU A 34 13.55 9.69 -4.46
CA GLU A 34 12.58 10.52 -3.73
C GLU A 34 12.81 12.02 -3.96
N ILE A 35 11.71 12.79 -4.04
CA ILE A 35 11.78 14.24 -4.15
C ILE A 35 12.15 14.86 -2.80
N ALA A 36 13.28 15.57 -2.75
CA ALA A 36 13.75 16.26 -1.54
C ALA A 36 13.23 17.70 -1.41
N ALA A 37 12.69 18.26 -2.50
CA ALA A 37 12.20 19.63 -2.59
C ALA A 37 10.92 19.71 -3.43
N GLU A 38 10.20 20.83 -3.34
CA GLU A 38 9.04 21.09 -4.21
C GLU A 38 9.49 21.10 -5.67
N ARG A 39 8.72 20.41 -6.53
CA ARG A 39 9.05 20.20 -7.94
C ARG A 39 7.83 20.39 -8.82
N VAL A 40 8.00 21.08 -9.94
CA VAL A 40 7.03 21.15 -11.03
C VAL A 40 7.53 20.32 -12.20
N VAL A 41 6.66 19.44 -12.71
CA VAL A 41 6.90 18.64 -13.91
C VAL A 41 5.86 18.98 -14.95
N VAL A 42 6.31 19.46 -16.10
CA VAL A 42 5.46 19.81 -17.25
C VAL A 42 5.51 18.67 -18.26
N ILE A 43 4.35 18.07 -18.49
CA ILE A 43 4.17 16.85 -19.28
C ILE A 43 3.28 17.18 -20.48
N PRO A 44 3.85 17.43 -21.67
CA PRO A 44 3.05 17.55 -22.87
C PRO A 44 2.42 16.20 -23.25
N LYS A 45 1.11 16.19 -23.53
CA LYS A 45 0.33 14.99 -23.85
C LYS A 45 -0.02 14.97 -25.34
N GLY A 46 0.99 14.70 -26.18
CA GLY A 46 0.84 14.58 -27.62
C GLY A 46 0.29 15.85 -28.30
N GLU A 47 0.21 15.82 -29.63
CA GLU A 47 -0.37 16.91 -30.42
C GLU A 47 -1.56 16.42 -31.25
N SER A 48 -2.51 17.33 -31.45
CA SER A 48 -3.62 17.16 -32.37
C SER A 48 -3.76 18.40 -33.26
N ASP A 49 -3.98 18.18 -34.55
CA ASP A 49 -4.20 19.27 -35.48
C ASP A 49 -5.68 19.70 -35.46
N GLY A 50 -5.90 21.00 -35.27
CA GLY A 50 -7.19 21.64 -35.47
C GLY A 50 -7.21 22.48 -36.74
N THR A 51 -8.38 22.99 -37.11
CA THR A 51 -8.57 23.76 -38.36
C THR A 51 -7.74 25.03 -38.45
N LYS A 52 -7.40 25.65 -37.30
CA LYS A 52 -6.63 26.92 -37.22
C LYS A 52 -5.48 26.87 -36.23
N TRP A 53 -5.45 25.87 -35.36
CA TRP A 53 -4.54 25.77 -34.23
C TRP A 53 -4.08 24.33 -34.09
N ARG A 54 -2.79 24.13 -33.86
CA ARG A 54 -2.28 22.91 -33.26
C ARG A 54 -2.56 22.95 -31.76
N LYS A 55 -3.05 21.84 -31.21
CA LYS A 55 -3.40 21.72 -29.80
C LYS A 55 -2.54 20.65 -29.16
N THR A 56 -1.95 21.01 -28.03
CA THR A 56 -1.17 20.11 -27.17
C THR A 56 -1.73 20.25 -25.76
N PRO A 57 -2.49 19.26 -25.27
CA PRO A 57 -2.83 19.20 -23.85
C PRO A 57 -1.52 19.09 -23.05
N ILE A 58 -1.39 19.87 -21.98
CA ILE A 58 -0.21 19.86 -21.12
C ILE A 58 -0.69 19.61 -19.70
N GLU A 59 -0.16 18.56 -19.08
CA GLU A 59 -0.34 18.27 -17.67
C GLU A 59 0.81 18.92 -16.89
N VAL A 60 0.48 19.59 -15.78
CA VAL A 60 1.47 20.24 -14.91
C VAL A 60 1.34 19.64 -13.52
N ASN A 61 2.31 18.82 -13.14
CA ASN A 61 2.34 18.17 -11.84
C ASN A 61 3.16 19.02 -10.89
N VAL A 62 2.51 19.53 -9.84
CA VAL A 62 3.18 20.26 -8.76
C VAL A 62 3.28 19.33 -7.56
N LEU A 63 4.51 18.98 -7.20
CA LEU A 63 4.87 17.99 -6.22
C LEU A 63 5.44 18.69 -4.99
N THR A 64 4.95 18.34 -3.81
CA THR A 64 5.52 18.78 -2.53
C THR A 64 6.18 17.58 -1.85
N PRO A 65 7.42 17.72 -1.35
CA PRO A 65 8.07 16.66 -0.60
C PRO A 65 7.32 16.43 0.72
N ASN A 66 7.41 15.22 1.26
CA ASN A 66 6.85 14.94 2.57
C ASN A 66 7.61 15.74 3.64
N VAL A 67 6.89 16.55 4.42
CA VAL A 67 7.44 17.22 5.60
C VAL A 67 7.46 16.21 6.74
N GLN A 68 8.66 15.83 7.18
CA GLN A 68 8.88 14.86 8.28
C GLN A 68 8.15 13.52 8.06
N THR A 69 8.73 12.66 7.22
CA THR A 69 8.43 11.22 7.12
C THR A 69 6.96 10.83 7.38
N ARG A 70 6.03 11.32 6.54
CA ARG A 70 4.65 10.77 6.28
C ARG A 70 3.45 11.70 6.50
N TYR A 71 3.60 13.01 6.70
CA TYR A 71 2.46 13.94 6.62
C TYR A 71 2.48 14.77 5.33
N LEU A 72 1.32 14.82 4.66
CA LEU A 72 1.09 15.76 3.57
C LEU A 72 1.02 17.18 4.15
N ASP A 73 1.77 18.12 3.56
CA ASP A 73 1.64 19.54 3.88
C ASP A 73 0.36 20.09 3.22
N ILE A 74 -0.79 19.74 3.81
CA ILE A 74 -2.11 20.15 3.30
C ILE A 74 -2.23 21.68 3.20
N PRO A 75 -1.82 22.48 4.21
CA PRO A 75 -1.80 23.93 4.09
C PRO A 75 -0.98 24.41 2.89
N ARG A 76 0.22 23.89 2.69
CA ARG A 76 1.08 24.26 1.55
C ARG A 76 0.48 23.86 0.20
N LEU A 77 -0.12 22.68 0.11
CA LEU A 77 -0.84 22.24 -1.09
C LEU A 77 -2.02 23.16 -1.42
N ILE A 78 -2.75 23.66 -0.42
CA ILE A 78 -3.84 24.63 -0.62
C ILE A 78 -3.29 25.98 -1.12
N GLU A 79 -2.15 26.44 -0.58
CA GLU A 79 -1.48 27.65 -1.07
C GLU A 79 -1.04 27.51 -2.52
N ILE A 80 -0.42 26.39 -2.87
CA ILE A 80 0.00 26.07 -4.24
C ILE A 80 -1.20 26.00 -5.17
N GLU A 81 -2.30 25.34 -4.77
CA GLU A 81 -3.51 25.28 -5.60
C GLU A 81 -4.06 26.68 -5.89
N ARG A 82 -4.12 27.55 -4.88
CA ARG A 82 -4.54 28.95 -5.05
C ARG A 82 -3.60 29.71 -5.97
N ALA A 83 -2.29 29.53 -5.82
CA ALA A 83 -1.27 30.17 -6.66
C ALA A 83 -1.40 29.72 -8.12
N VAL A 84 -1.55 28.42 -8.39
CA VAL A 84 -1.75 27.87 -9.74
C VAL A 84 -3.03 28.42 -10.37
N ARG A 85 -4.15 28.41 -9.66
CA ARG A 85 -5.43 28.95 -10.16
C ARG A 85 -5.33 30.43 -10.50
N GLN A 86 -4.60 31.20 -9.71
CA GLN A 86 -4.38 32.62 -9.97
C GLN A 86 -3.41 32.84 -11.14
N LEU A 87 -2.33 32.07 -11.23
CA LEU A 87 -1.30 32.18 -12.26
C LEU A 87 -1.82 31.87 -13.66
N PHE A 88 -2.71 30.87 -13.77
CA PHE A 88 -3.32 30.43 -15.03
C PHE A 88 -4.76 30.92 -15.23
N LYS A 89 -5.15 31.99 -14.52
CA LYS A 89 -6.50 32.55 -14.60
C LYS A 89 -6.77 33.14 -15.99
N GLY A 90 -7.80 32.61 -16.67
CA GLY A 90 -8.25 33.12 -17.96
C GLY A 90 -7.45 32.56 -19.16
N VAL A 91 -7.52 33.28 -20.28
CA VAL A 91 -6.78 32.92 -21.50
C VAL A 91 -5.54 33.79 -21.58
N THR A 92 -4.36 33.16 -21.72
CA THR A 92 -3.12 33.86 -22.04
C THR A 92 -2.76 33.61 -23.50
N CYS A 93 -2.30 34.64 -24.19
CA CYS A 93 -1.84 34.55 -25.58
C CYS A 93 -0.59 35.41 -25.81
N GLY A 94 0.13 35.10 -26.87
CA GLY A 94 1.33 35.83 -27.27
C GLY A 94 1.83 35.40 -28.64
N GLN A 95 3.00 35.91 -28.99
CA GLN A 95 3.79 35.52 -30.16
C GLN A 95 5.22 35.22 -29.71
N ASP A 96 5.90 34.31 -30.38
CA ASP A 96 7.35 34.14 -30.21
C ASP A 96 8.12 35.12 -31.11
N ASP A 97 9.44 35.06 -31.05
CA ASP A 97 10.35 35.92 -31.83
C ASP A 97 10.20 35.74 -33.36
N GLU A 98 9.63 34.62 -33.80
CA GLU A 98 9.32 34.31 -35.20
C GLU A 98 7.90 34.76 -35.61
N GLY A 99 7.15 35.41 -34.71
CA GLY A 99 5.78 35.88 -34.95
C GLY A 99 4.71 34.79 -34.90
N ARG A 100 5.04 33.58 -34.45
CA ARG A 100 4.11 32.45 -34.35
C ARG A 100 3.22 32.65 -33.12
N ALA A 101 1.92 32.81 -33.36
CA ALA A 101 0.96 33.04 -32.28
C ALA A 101 0.72 31.77 -31.44
N TRP A 102 0.51 31.96 -30.14
CA TRP A 102 0.17 30.90 -29.20
C TRP A 102 -0.88 31.36 -28.20
N ARG A 103 -1.61 30.39 -27.63
CA ARG A 103 -2.53 30.63 -26.51
C ARG A 103 -2.64 29.41 -25.61
N TYR A 104 -2.82 29.63 -24.32
CA TYR A 104 -3.15 28.59 -23.36
C TYR A 104 -4.24 29.07 -22.39
N HIS A 105 -4.88 28.11 -21.74
CA HIS A 105 -5.86 28.34 -20.68
C HIS A 105 -5.90 27.13 -19.75
N LEU A 106 -6.19 27.37 -18.49
CA LEU A 106 -6.40 26.31 -17.52
C LEU A 106 -7.71 25.57 -17.83
N THR A 107 -7.65 24.25 -18.01
CA THR A 107 -8.87 23.44 -18.19
C THR A 107 -9.40 22.95 -16.85
N ALA A 108 -8.54 22.35 -16.03
CA ALA A 108 -8.89 21.84 -14.72
C ALA A 108 -7.68 21.90 -13.78
N VAL A 109 -7.96 21.92 -12.48
CA VAL A 109 -6.97 21.65 -11.44
C VAL A 109 -7.60 20.60 -10.55
N THR A 110 -6.96 19.44 -10.53
CA THR A 110 -7.33 18.32 -9.69
C THR A 110 -6.23 18.12 -8.67
N ARG A 111 -6.61 18.02 -7.39
CA ARG A 111 -5.70 17.53 -6.38
C ARG A 111 -5.65 16.02 -6.50
N ILE A 112 -4.60 15.52 -7.13
CA ILE A 112 -4.21 14.13 -6.97
C ILE A 112 -3.43 14.13 -5.67
N ASN A 113 -4.10 13.84 -4.56
CA ASN A 113 -3.35 13.16 -3.51
C ASN A 113 -2.83 11.89 -4.19
N SER A 114 -1.63 11.43 -3.87
CA SER A 114 -1.43 9.99 -3.88
C SER A 114 -2.54 9.43 -2.99
N THR A 115 -3.67 9.08 -3.61
CA THR A 115 -4.90 8.73 -2.91
C THR A 115 -4.66 7.33 -2.39
N GLN A 116 -4.29 7.26 -1.12
CA GLN A 116 -5.04 6.51 -0.11
C GLN A 116 -5.43 5.09 -0.51
N LEU A 117 -4.49 4.32 -1.04
CA LEU A 117 -4.50 2.91 -0.67
C LEU A 117 -3.91 2.88 0.74
N ARG A 118 -4.69 2.36 1.70
CA ARG A 118 -4.16 1.96 3.01
C ARG A 118 -3.85 0.48 2.89
N GLY A 119 -2.58 0.13 2.96
CA GLY A 119 -2.13 -1.24 2.76
C GLY A 119 -1.64 -1.54 1.34
N ILE A 120 -0.74 -0.70 0.80
CA ILE A 120 -0.05 -0.96 -0.48
C ILE A 120 1.10 -1.93 -0.24
N ASP A 121 1.03 -3.06 -0.95
CA ASP A 121 2.05 -4.11 -0.93
C ASP A 121 2.48 -4.48 0.50
N ILE A 122 3.55 -5.25 0.64
CA ILE A 122 4.08 -5.62 1.95
C ILE A 122 5.53 -5.14 2.04
N LEU A 123 5.82 -4.40 3.10
CA LEU A 123 7.16 -3.99 3.45
C LEU A 123 7.80 -5.02 4.39
N LYS A 124 7.10 -5.41 5.45
CA LYS A 124 7.55 -6.38 6.45
C LYS A 124 6.41 -7.21 6.99
N LEU A 125 6.72 -8.42 7.42
CA LEU A 125 5.75 -9.32 8.04
C LEU A 125 6.38 -9.98 9.26
N TRP A 126 5.58 -10.15 10.31
CA TRP A 126 5.93 -10.90 11.50
C TRP A 126 4.84 -11.89 11.85
N HIS A 127 5.25 -12.97 12.52
CA HIS A 127 4.32 -13.85 13.22
C HIS A 127 4.66 -13.93 14.70
N PHE A 128 3.69 -14.27 15.53
CA PHE A 128 3.89 -14.35 16.98
C PHE A 128 2.98 -15.40 17.63
N ASP A 129 3.29 -15.76 18.87
CA ASP A 129 2.42 -16.59 19.71
C ASP A 129 1.19 -15.77 20.14
N PRO A 130 -0.06 -16.20 19.85
CA PRO A 130 -1.26 -15.42 20.16
C PRO A 130 -1.40 -15.03 21.64
N THR A 131 -0.80 -15.79 22.56
CA THR A 131 -0.81 -15.47 23.99
C THR A 131 -0.06 -14.18 24.33
N ALA A 132 0.71 -13.62 23.40
CA ALA A 132 1.37 -12.32 23.56
C ALA A 132 0.39 -11.13 23.52
N VAL A 133 -0.85 -11.33 23.05
CA VAL A 133 -1.91 -10.32 23.04
C VAL A 133 -3.09 -10.82 23.88
N SER A 134 -3.24 -10.26 25.09
CA SER A 134 -4.27 -10.68 26.06
C SER A 134 -5.25 -9.58 26.44
N ALA A 135 -5.11 -8.39 25.84
CA ALA A 135 -5.95 -7.22 26.07
C ALA A 135 -6.00 -6.40 24.78
N ASP A 136 -6.94 -5.44 24.73
CA ASP A 136 -7.15 -4.61 23.55
C ASP A 136 -5.84 -3.96 23.09
N LEU A 137 -5.54 -4.11 21.80
CA LEU A 137 -4.26 -3.71 21.25
C LEU A 137 -4.26 -2.20 21.02
N THR A 138 -3.37 -1.48 21.69
CA THR A 138 -3.11 -0.05 21.43
C THR A 138 -1.84 0.11 20.59
N PRO A 139 -1.60 1.28 19.96
CA PRO A 139 -0.34 1.54 19.24
C PRO A 139 0.91 1.33 20.11
N GLU A 140 0.85 1.69 21.40
CA GLU A 140 1.94 1.51 22.35
C GLU A 140 2.15 0.03 22.70
N ALA A 141 1.06 -0.73 22.84
CA ALA A 141 1.12 -2.17 23.07
C ALA A 141 1.71 -2.91 21.85
N LEU A 142 1.32 -2.51 20.64
CA LEU A 142 1.91 -3.03 19.40
C LEU A 142 3.41 -2.69 19.29
N ALA A 143 3.81 -1.46 19.61
CA ALA A 143 5.22 -1.08 19.63
C ALA A 143 6.03 -1.92 20.63
N THR A 144 5.45 -2.23 21.78
CA THR A 144 6.05 -3.12 22.79
C THR A 144 6.17 -4.55 22.28
N LEU A 145 5.11 -5.05 21.63
CA LEU A 145 5.09 -6.39 21.04
C LEU A 145 6.18 -6.55 19.98
N LEU A 146 6.31 -5.60 19.05
CA LEU A 146 7.33 -5.60 17.98
C LEU A 146 8.77 -5.57 18.49
N LYS A 147 9.01 -5.04 19.70
CA LYS A 147 10.32 -5.04 20.36
C LYS A 147 10.61 -6.32 21.15
N GLY A 148 9.59 -7.15 21.39
CA GLY A 148 9.68 -8.34 22.21
C GLY A 148 10.25 -9.55 21.47
N GLU A 149 10.86 -10.48 22.21
CA GLU A 149 11.44 -11.71 21.67
C GLU A 149 10.41 -12.72 21.12
N LYS A 150 9.11 -12.50 21.43
CA LYS A 150 8.01 -13.39 21.03
C LYS A 150 7.48 -13.12 19.61
N VAL A 151 8.01 -12.09 18.95
CA VAL A 151 7.66 -11.74 17.58
C VAL A 151 8.83 -12.11 16.68
N THR A 152 8.54 -12.86 15.62
CA THR A 152 9.55 -13.30 14.65
C THR A 152 9.27 -12.63 13.32
N GLU A 153 10.26 -11.89 12.80
CA GLU A 153 10.19 -11.31 11.46
C GLU A 153 10.35 -12.40 10.41
N VAL A 154 9.42 -12.43 9.46
CA VAL A 154 9.47 -13.30 8.30
C VAL A 154 10.45 -12.68 7.30
N LYS A 155 11.62 -13.28 7.20
CA LYS A 155 12.65 -12.85 6.25
C LYS A 155 12.29 -13.27 4.84
N ASN A 156 12.54 -12.38 3.87
CA ASN A 156 12.34 -12.64 2.45
C ASN A 156 10.89 -13.04 2.11
N VAL A 157 9.94 -12.20 2.53
CA VAL A 157 8.53 -12.30 2.12
C VAL A 157 8.41 -11.86 0.66
N HIS A 158 7.77 -12.68 -0.16
CA HIS A 158 7.61 -12.38 -1.59
C HIS A 158 6.36 -11.51 -1.82
N GLN A 159 6.55 -10.29 -2.33
CA GLN A 159 5.47 -9.31 -2.51
C GLN A 159 4.33 -9.84 -3.39
N ASP A 160 4.64 -10.50 -4.51
CA ASP A 160 3.61 -11.05 -5.41
C ASP A 160 2.73 -12.17 -4.81
N THR A 161 3.10 -12.70 -3.64
CA THR A 161 2.33 -13.76 -2.96
C THR A 161 1.55 -13.26 -1.76
N TRP A 162 1.72 -11.98 -1.42
CA TRP A 162 1.00 -11.32 -0.34
C TRP A 162 -0.41 -10.94 -0.78
N ASN A 163 -1.42 -11.31 0.02
CA ASN A 163 -2.75 -10.75 -0.09
C ASN A 163 -3.50 -10.81 1.25
N ILE A 164 -4.52 -9.96 1.36
CA ILE A 164 -5.57 -10.05 2.38
C ILE A 164 -6.89 -10.03 1.63
N GLU A 165 -7.70 -11.07 1.84
CA GLU A 165 -9.01 -11.22 1.20
C GLU A 165 -10.07 -11.48 2.27
N GLU A 166 -11.24 -10.85 2.13
CA GLU A 166 -12.43 -11.14 2.94
C GLU A 166 -13.49 -11.78 2.03
N GLY A 167 -14.02 -12.92 2.46
CA GLY A 167 -15.13 -13.57 1.76
C GLY A 167 -16.39 -12.71 1.75
N GLU A 168 -17.30 -12.97 0.81
CA GLU A 168 -18.61 -12.30 0.83
C GLU A 168 -19.42 -12.73 2.06
N ALA A 169 -19.93 -11.74 2.80
CA ALA A 169 -20.90 -12.02 3.84
C ALA A 169 -22.16 -12.66 3.24
N SER A 170 -22.66 -13.71 3.87
CA SER A 170 -23.82 -14.47 3.38
C SER A 170 -25.04 -14.26 4.27
N GLN A 171 -26.24 -14.41 3.69
CA GLN A 171 -27.50 -14.34 4.43
C GLN A 171 -28.57 -15.19 3.74
N ASP A 172 -29.20 -16.09 4.50
CA ASP A 172 -30.27 -16.93 3.96
C ASP A 172 -31.51 -16.10 3.59
N SER A 173 -32.18 -16.47 2.49
CA SER A 173 -33.46 -15.86 2.09
C SER A 173 -34.60 -16.88 2.14
N TYR A 174 -35.69 -16.51 2.81
CA TYR A 174 -36.90 -17.32 2.89
C TYR A 174 -37.90 -16.82 1.84
N LYS A 175 -38.28 -17.71 0.92
CA LYS A 175 -39.14 -17.39 -0.23
C LYS A 175 -40.55 -17.93 -0.05
N ASN A 176 -41.54 -17.14 -0.46
CA ASN A 176 -42.92 -17.57 -0.55
C ASN A 176 -43.02 -18.60 -1.68
N GLN A 177 -43.51 -19.81 -1.38
CA GLN A 177 -43.58 -20.89 -2.36
C GLN A 177 -44.58 -20.63 -3.50
N LEU A 178 -45.58 -19.77 -3.29
CA LEU A 178 -46.60 -19.44 -4.30
C LEU A 178 -46.13 -18.35 -5.27
N THR A 179 -45.37 -17.36 -4.79
CA THR A 179 -44.97 -16.19 -5.59
C THR A 179 -43.49 -16.16 -5.93
N GLY A 180 -42.66 -17.01 -5.32
CA GLY A 180 -41.19 -16.99 -5.45
C GLY A 180 -40.51 -15.79 -4.79
N SER A 181 -41.28 -14.86 -4.21
CA SER A 181 -40.78 -13.61 -3.62
C SER A 181 -40.16 -13.86 -2.25
N VAL A 182 -39.05 -13.18 -1.95
CA VAL A 182 -38.45 -13.20 -0.61
C VAL A 182 -39.38 -12.47 0.36
N TYR A 183 -39.72 -13.10 1.49
CA TYR A 183 -40.56 -12.48 2.52
C TYR A 183 -39.83 -12.27 3.85
N ARG A 184 -38.66 -12.91 4.03
CA ARG A 184 -37.82 -12.77 5.22
C ARG A 184 -36.38 -13.09 4.88
N MET A 185 -35.44 -12.39 5.51
CA MET A 185 -34.01 -12.74 5.51
C MET A 185 -33.62 -13.40 6.85
N GLY A 186 -32.65 -14.31 6.80
CA GLY A 186 -32.04 -14.98 7.95
C GLY A 186 -31.01 -14.12 8.68
N ALA A 187 -30.23 -14.74 9.57
CA ALA A 187 -29.07 -14.08 10.18
C ALA A 187 -27.98 -13.88 9.13
N LYS A 188 -27.24 -12.77 9.23
CA LYS A 188 -26.09 -12.50 8.38
C LYS A 188 -24.86 -13.18 8.98
N THR A 189 -24.11 -13.89 8.15
CA THR A 189 -22.82 -14.48 8.50
C THR A 189 -21.72 -13.64 7.87
N MET A 190 -20.68 -13.32 8.62
CA MET A 190 -19.52 -12.60 8.10
C MET A 190 -18.71 -13.47 7.14
N GLY A 191 -17.98 -12.85 6.24
CA GLY A 191 -16.99 -13.56 5.45
C GLY A 191 -15.74 -13.87 6.28
N ASP A 192 -15.01 -14.91 5.87
CA ASP A 192 -13.73 -15.22 6.50
C ASP A 192 -12.64 -14.28 5.94
N ILE A 193 -11.85 -13.70 6.83
CA ILE A 193 -10.65 -12.93 6.45
C ILE A 193 -9.48 -13.91 6.35
N THR A 194 -8.78 -13.89 5.22
CA THR A 194 -7.60 -14.72 4.97
C THR A 194 -6.43 -13.85 4.53
N ILE A 195 -5.29 -14.06 5.20
CA ILE A 195 -4.02 -13.42 4.88
C ILE A 195 -3.10 -14.49 4.26
N ALA A 196 -2.64 -14.30 3.02
CA ALA A 196 -1.72 -15.23 2.37
C ALA A 196 -0.35 -14.59 2.11
N PHE A 197 0.72 -15.39 2.21
CA PHE A 197 2.09 -14.99 1.87
C PHE A 197 2.99 -16.20 1.64
N THR A 198 4.14 -16.00 0.99
CA THR A 198 5.18 -17.02 0.85
C THR A 198 6.48 -16.56 1.51
N ILE A 199 7.10 -17.47 2.27
CA ILE A 199 8.40 -17.30 2.90
C ILE A 199 9.47 -17.95 2.01
N GLY A 200 10.39 -17.15 1.47
CA GLY A 200 11.46 -17.64 0.60
C GLY A 200 12.66 -18.23 1.35
N GLN A 201 12.92 -17.79 2.59
CA GLN A 201 14.03 -18.27 3.41
C GLN A 201 13.57 -18.52 4.85
N TYR A 202 13.85 -19.72 5.36
CA TYR A 202 13.45 -20.14 6.70
C TYR A 202 14.44 -21.15 7.27
N ASP A 203 14.56 -21.20 8.59
CA ASP A 203 15.28 -22.26 9.31
C ASP A 203 14.33 -23.41 9.68
N TYR A 204 14.90 -24.48 10.23
CA TYR A 204 14.12 -25.66 10.63
C TYR A 204 13.16 -25.37 11.80
N GLU A 205 13.47 -24.39 12.65
CA GLU A 205 12.64 -23.98 13.77
C GLU A 205 11.38 -23.25 13.28
N THR A 206 11.55 -22.31 12.36
CA THR A 206 10.44 -21.66 11.63
C THR A 206 9.61 -22.71 10.89
N LYS A 207 10.27 -23.68 10.24
CA LYS A 207 9.56 -24.78 9.58
C LYS A 207 8.72 -25.58 10.57
N GLN A 208 9.25 -25.91 11.74
CA GLN A 208 8.52 -26.60 12.81
C GLN A 208 7.33 -25.75 13.31
N LEU A 209 7.54 -24.47 13.50
CA LEU A 209 6.52 -23.56 14.02
C LEU A 209 5.34 -23.36 13.07
N LEU A 210 5.58 -23.47 11.75
CA LEU A 210 4.56 -23.23 10.72
C LEU A 210 3.97 -24.52 10.13
N LEU A 211 4.68 -25.65 10.17
CA LEU A 211 4.21 -26.96 9.66
C LEU A 211 4.03 -28.02 10.76
N GLY A 212 4.38 -27.71 12.00
CA GLY A 212 4.43 -28.67 13.10
C GLY A 212 5.60 -29.63 12.96
N GLY A 213 5.50 -30.82 13.55
CA GLY A 213 6.56 -31.84 13.49
C GLY A 213 7.66 -31.60 14.52
N ASP A 214 8.79 -32.28 14.30
CA ASP A 214 9.89 -32.31 15.26
C ASP A 214 11.21 -31.94 14.58
N LEU A 215 12.05 -31.23 15.31
CA LEU A 215 13.44 -31.00 14.91
C LEU A 215 14.25 -32.29 15.04
N ILE A 216 15.15 -32.50 14.09
CA ILE A 216 16.20 -33.52 14.16
C ILE A 216 17.41 -32.81 14.72
N LYS A 217 17.87 -33.26 15.89
CA LYS A 217 19.01 -32.68 16.60
C LYS A 217 20.17 -33.67 16.65
N ASP A 218 21.39 -33.14 16.55
CA ASP A 218 22.64 -33.87 16.78
C ASP A 218 23.31 -33.31 18.06
N GLY A 219 22.96 -33.88 19.21
CA GLY A 219 23.24 -33.27 20.52
C GLY A 219 22.07 -32.42 21.05
N GLU A 220 22.30 -31.60 22.08
CA GLU A 220 21.24 -30.84 22.76
C GLU A 220 20.71 -29.64 21.95
N ASP A 221 21.61 -28.88 21.32
CA ASP A 221 21.27 -27.58 20.71
C ASP A 221 21.50 -27.50 19.21
N ASN A 222 22.17 -28.50 18.60
CA ASN A 222 22.48 -28.45 17.17
C ASN A 222 21.34 -29.05 16.33
N VAL A 223 20.54 -28.17 15.73
CA VAL A 223 19.43 -28.54 14.83
C VAL A 223 20.00 -28.86 13.45
N VAL A 224 19.91 -30.13 13.04
CA VAL A 224 20.44 -30.64 11.76
C VAL A 224 19.36 -30.99 10.75
N GLY A 225 18.08 -30.94 11.14
CA GLY A 225 16.98 -31.22 10.23
C GLY A 225 15.60 -31.07 10.87
N TRP A 226 14.58 -31.49 10.12
CA TRP A 226 13.18 -31.48 10.54
C TRP A 226 12.44 -32.69 9.96
N LYS A 227 11.53 -33.27 10.73
CA LYS A 227 10.61 -34.32 10.28
C LYS A 227 9.17 -33.87 10.47
N ARG A 228 8.35 -34.11 9.45
CA ARG A 228 6.92 -33.77 9.45
C ARG A 228 6.16 -34.60 10.49
N ALA A 229 5.21 -33.96 11.18
CA ALA A 229 4.29 -34.66 12.08
C ALA A 229 3.44 -35.68 11.31
N ARG A 230 2.98 -36.71 12.01
CA ARG A 230 1.96 -37.63 11.49
C ARG A 230 0.57 -37.05 11.78
N GLY A 231 -0.31 -37.07 10.78
CA GLY A 231 -1.68 -36.59 10.93
C GLY A 231 -1.84 -35.09 10.70
N ILE A 232 -3.01 -34.57 11.06
CA ILE A 232 -3.35 -33.15 10.94
C ILE A 232 -2.79 -32.41 12.15
N VAL A 233 -2.07 -31.31 11.91
CA VAL A 233 -1.59 -30.41 12.95
C VAL A 233 -2.30 -29.09 12.78
N GLU A 234 -2.94 -28.62 13.85
CA GLU A 234 -3.50 -27.27 13.90
C GLU A 234 -2.48 -26.32 14.48
N ILE A 235 -2.26 -25.20 13.79
CA ILE A 235 -1.27 -24.20 14.19
C ILE A 235 -1.99 -22.87 14.32
N LYS A 236 -1.89 -22.27 15.51
CA LYS A 236 -2.48 -20.98 15.81
C LYS A 236 -1.37 -19.96 16.05
N ARG A 237 -1.41 -18.86 15.32
CA ARG A 237 -0.41 -17.79 15.35
C ARG A 237 -1.09 -16.46 15.12
N GLY A 238 -0.47 -15.38 15.59
CA GLY A 238 -0.81 -14.02 15.18
C GLY A 238 0.05 -13.58 14.00
N VAL A 239 -0.46 -12.66 13.18
CA VAL A 239 0.27 -12.01 12.07
C VAL A 239 0.29 -10.51 12.30
N ILE A 240 1.45 -9.90 12.02
CA ILE A 240 1.59 -8.45 11.87
C ILE A 240 2.16 -8.22 10.48
N ALA A 241 1.52 -7.36 9.71
CA ALA A 241 2.00 -6.90 8.41
C ALA A 241 2.22 -5.39 8.46
N LEU A 242 3.36 -4.92 7.99
CA LEU A 242 3.62 -3.51 7.72
C LEU A 242 3.64 -3.33 6.20
N THR A 243 2.76 -2.48 5.70
CA THR A 243 2.65 -2.17 4.27
C THR A 243 3.60 -1.03 3.89
N GLU A 244 3.89 -0.88 2.60
CA GLU A 244 4.85 0.12 2.11
C GLU A 244 4.40 1.56 2.38
N ASP A 245 3.09 1.78 2.44
CA ASP A 245 2.47 3.07 2.77
C ASP A 245 2.38 3.33 4.29
N GLY A 246 2.91 2.44 5.13
CA GLY A 246 3.07 2.67 6.57
C GLY A 246 1.83 2.35 7.40
N VAL A 247 1.15 1.25 7.08
CA VAL A 247 0.03 0.72 7.86
C VAL A 247 0.42 -0.62 8.47
N TYR A 248 0.27 -0.73 9.79
CA TYR A 248 0.30 -2.01 10.48
C TYR A 248 -1.08 -2.64 10.43
N ILE A 249 -1.15 -3.87 9.90
CA ILE A 249 -2.32 -4.74 9.92
C ILE A 249 -2.00 -5.88 10.88
N VAL A 250 -2.80 -6.04 11.92
CA VAL A 250 -2.57 -7.05 12.96
C VAL A 250 -3.77 -7.96 13.06
N ALA A 251 -3.54 -9.26 12.86
CA ALA A 251 -4.51 -10.31 13.14
C ALA A 251 -3.98 -11.13 14.34
N PRO A 252 -4.50 -10.92 15.56
CA PRO A 252 -3.90 -11.51 16.76
C PRO A 252 -4.02 -13.03 16.86
N TYR A 253 -5.03 -13.60 16.20
CA TYR A 253 -5.33 -15.01 16.28
C TYR A 253 -5.81 -15.55 14.94
N CYS A 254 -4.99 -16.38 14.30
CA CYS A 254 -5.30 -16.99 13.02
C CYS A 254 -5.07 -18.50 13.05
N ASN A 255 -5.83 -19.21 12.22
CA ASN A 255 -5.53 -20.59 11.83
C ASN A 255 -4.51 -20.59 10.68
N PHE A 256 -3.31 -21.07 10.93
CA PHE A 256 -2.27 -21.16 9.91
C PHE A 256 -2.34 -22.50 9.18
N SER A 257 -2.38 -22.41 7.85
CA SER A 257 -2.20 -23.53 6.94
C SER A 257 -0.97 -23.25 6.08
N ALA A 258 0.15 -23.85 6.45
CA ALA A 258 1.39 -23.75 5.68
C ALA A 258 1.58 -24.98 4.78
N ARG A 259 2.20 -24.77 3.62
CA ARG A 259 2.58 -25.83 2.68
C ARG A 259 3.88 -25.49 1.96
N GLU A 260 4.57 -26.52 1.50
CA GLU A 260 5.72 -26.34 0.62
C GLU A 260 5.22 -25.86 -0.75
N GLN A 261 5.83 -24.82 -1.29
CA GLN A 261 5.44 -24.19 -2.54
C GLN A 261 6.70 -23.90 -3.37
N ASN A 262 6.70 -24.35 -4.63
CA ASN A 262 7.79 -24.06 -5.55
C ASN A 262 7.65 -22.65 -6.11
N GLN A 263 8.73 -21.86 -6.03
CA GLN A 263 8.82 -20.53 -6.60
C GLN A 263 10.22 -20.36 -7.18
N ASP A 264 10.32 -20.06 -8.49
CA ASP A 264 11.56 -19.69 -9.18
C ASP A 264 12.78 -20.59 -8.92
N GLY A 265 12.54 -21.91 -8.82
CA GLY A 265 13.59 -22.91 -8.60
C GLY A 265 13.98 -23.13 -7.13
N ALA A 266 13.30 -22.49 -6.19
CA ALA A 266 13.41 -22.71 -4.75
C ALA A 266 12.09 -23.26 -4.14
N ILE A 267 12.19 -23.90 -2.98
CA ILE A 267 11.03 -24.39 -2.21
C ILE A 267 10.78 -23.40 -1.06
N GLY A 268 9.81 -22.51 -1.25
CA GLY A 268 9.29 -21.63 -0.20
C GLY A 268 8.24 -22.32 0.67
N LEU A 269 7.82 -21.63 1.73
CA LEU A 269 6.65 -21.98 2.52
C LEU A 269 5.51 -21.02 2.22
N GLY A 270 4.49 -21.49 1.52
CA GLY A 270 3.25 -20.76 1.32
C GLY A 270 2.37 -20.89 2.56
N VAL A 271 1.96 -19.77 3.14
CA VAL A 271 1.13 -19.68 4.35
C VAL A 271 -0.19 -19.04 3.99
N SER A 272 -1.28 -19.64 4.47
CA SER A 272 -2.61 -19.05 4.50
C SER A 272 -3.06 -18.97 5.96
N ALA A 273 -3.29 -17.76 6.45
CA ALA A 273 -3.70 -17.46 7.81
C ALA A 273 -5.14 -16.97 7.81
N THR A 274 -6.08 -17.83 8.19
CA THR A 274 -7.50 -17.46 8.34
C THR A 274 -7.72 -16.85 9.72
N VAL A 275 -8.21 -15.62 9.78
CA VAL A 275 -8.47 -14.90 11.04
C VAL A 275 -9.57 -15.61 11.82
N LEU A 276 -9.37 -15.78 13.12
CA LEU A 276 -10.31 -16.39 14.04
C LEU A 276 -10.71 -15.40 15.14
N GLU A 277 -11.82 -15.69 15.82
CA GLU A 277 -12.19 -14.99 17.04
C GLU A 277 -11.08 -15.16 18.10
N PRO A 278 -10.47 -14.08 18.61
CA PRO A 278 -9.42 -14.15 19.62
C PRO A 278 -9.89 -14.80 20.92
N LEU A 279 -8.96 -15.47 21.62
CA LEU A 279 -9.25 -16.19 22.85
C LEU A 279 -9.62 -15.27 24.04
N SER A 280 -9.29 -13.98 23.96
CA SER A 280 -9.51 -13.01 25.03
C SER A 280 -10.61 -12.03 24.61
N GLU A 281 -11.63 -11.86 25.45
CA GLU A 281 -12.83 -11.04 25.17
C GLU A 281 -12.51 -9.56 24.85
N GLY A 282 -11.40 -9.04 25.38
CA GLY A 282 -10.93 -7.69 25.09
C GLY A 282 -10.09 -7.55 23.82
N VAL A 283 -9.87 -8.61 23.06
CA VAL A 283 -9.03 -8.61 21.85
C VAL A 283 -9.93 -8.76 20.62
N HIS A 284 -9.78 -7.85 19.67
CA HIS A 284 -10.49 -7.86 18.40
C HIS A 284 -9.75 -8.69 17.34
N PRO A 285 -10.47 -9.28 16.37
CA PRO A 285 -9.88 -10.17 15.36
C PRO A 285 -8.91 -9.47 14.42
N GLU A 286 -9.04 -8.16 14.24
CA GLU A 286 -8.22 -7.36 13.33
C GLU A 286 -8.00 -5.94 13.88
N TYR A 287 -6.78 -5.42 13.72
CA TYR A 287 -6.41 -4.05 14.04
C TYR A 287 -5.62 -3.40 12.91
N TRP A 288 -5.85 -2.11 12.71
CA TRP A 288 -5.13 -1.28 11.74
C TRP A 288 -4.54 -0.06 12.46
N PHE A 289 -3.22 0.11 12.39
CA PHE A 289 -2.54 1.26 12.98
C PHE A 289 -1.69 1.97 11.94
N ASP A 290 -1.77 3.29 11.91
CA ASP A 290 -0.80 4.08 11.17
C ASP A 290 0.57 3.95 11.85
N GLU A 291 1.64 3.69 11.08
CA GLU A 291 3.00 3.53 11.62
C GLU A 291 3.41 4.75 12.47
N SER A 292 2.93 5.95 12.12
CA SER A 292 3.16 7.18 12.88
C SER A 292 2.63 7.15 14.33
N ALA A 293 1.62 6.33 14.61
CA ALA A 293 1.10 6.11 15.96
C ALA A 293 1.92 5.06 16.74
N VAL A 294 2.57 4.12 16.04
CA VAL A 294 3.35 3.02 16.62
C VAL A 294 4.80 3.48 16.84
N LYS A 295 5.06 4.12 17.98
CA LYS A 295 6.37 4.70 18.29
C LYS A 295 7.37 3.62 18.72
N LEU A 296 8.24 3.21 17.80
CA LEU A 296 9.33 2.27 18.08
C LEU A 296 10.57 2.89 18.75
N SER A 297 10.55 4.19 19.09
CA SER A 297 11.64 4.91 19.76
C SER A 297 12.15 4.23 21.02
#